data_AF-A0A923ULU2-F1
#
_entry.id   AF-A0A923ULU2-F1
#
_cell.length_a   1.000
_cell.length_b   1.000
_cell.length_c   1.000
_cell.angle_alpha   90.00
_cell.angle_beta   90.00
_cell.angle_gamma   90.00
#
_symmetry.space_group_name_H-M   'P 1'
#
loop_
_entity.id
_entity.type
_entity.pdbx_description
1 polymer ?
#
loop_
_entity_poly.entity_id
_entity_poly.type
_entity_poly.pdbx_seq_one_letter_code
_entity_poly.pdbx_strand_id
1 'polypeptide(L)'
;MGCYLTLGPIRDLQPTTTETGEFVFKLFALLAEHERKRLIRRTKAGQEAARARGRMGGRPKGLSPRYQAIAPMVISAYKEQRSIREIMKAFSIPSTTTVYKILTDNNVPFQVYKKLNNDPIN
;
A
#
# COMPACT_ATOMS: atom_id res chain seq x y z
N MET A 1 3.92 -58.15 11.10
CA MET A 1 2.49 -58.27 10.77
C MET A 1 1.78 -57.09 11.44
N GLY A 2 1.49 -55.95 10.85
CA GLY A 2 1.25 -55.60 9.45
C GLY A 2 -0.09 -54.86 9.42
N CYS A 3 -0.09 -53.53 9.38
CA CYS A 3 -1.20 -52.75 8.80
C CYS A 3 -0.74 -51.30 8.63
N TYR A 4 -0.40 -50.92 7.40
CA TYR A 4 -0.20 -49.54 6.98
C TYR A 4 -1.49 -49.12 6.26
N LEU A 5 -2.27 -48.23 6.86
CA LEU A 5 -3.37 -47.59 6.15
C LEU A 5 -2.77 -46.67 5.07
N THR A 6 -2.95 -47.05 3.82
CA THR A 6 -2.65 -46.18 2.67
C THR A 6 -3.87 -45.29 2.41
N LEU A 7 -3.78 -44.01 2.75
CA LEU A 7 -4.71 -42.98 2.26
C LEU A 7 -4.56 -42.88 0.74
N GLY A 8 -5.51 -43.47 0.00
CA GLY A 8 -5.57 -43.32 -1.46
C GLY A 8 -5.93 -41.87 -1.85
N PRO A 9 -5.42 -41.36 -2.99
CA PRO A 9 -5.73 -40.01 -3.42
C PRO A 9 -7.20 -39.90 -3.82
N ILE A 10 -7.85 -38.81 -3.39
CA ILE A 10 -9.23 -38.43 -3.72
C ILE A 10 -9.32 -38.18 -5.22
N ARG A 11 -9.92 -39.12 -5.97
CA ARG A 11 -10.05 -39.08 -7.44
C ARG A 11 -11.47 -38.73 -7.91
N ASP A 12 -12.31 -38.20 -7.02
CA ASP A 12 -13.73 -37.97 -7.32
C ASP A 12 -14.01 -36.66 -8.07
N LEU A 13 -12.96 -35.91 -8.45
CA LEU A 13 -13.07 -34.76 -9.33
C LEU A 13 -12.88 -35.22 -10.78
N GLN A 14 -13.95 -35.11 -11.58
CA GLN A 14 -13.88 -35.33 -13.02
C GLN A 14 -12.72 -34.50 -13.63
N PRO A 15 -11.90 -35.08 -14.51
CA PRO A 15 -10.81 -34.37 -15.13
C PRO A 15 -11.35 -33.18 -15.94
N THR A 16 -10.80 -31.98 -15.72
CA THR A 16 -11.16 -30.74 -16.44
C THR A 16 -10.88 -30.79 -17.94
N THR A 17 -10.25 -31.88 -18.40
CA THR A 17 -9.91 -32.17 -19.80
C THR A 17 -11.04 -32.87 -20.58
N THR A 18 -12.18 -33.16 -19.95
CA THR A 18 -13.39 -33.63 -20.66
C THR A 18 -14.30 -32.46 -21.00
N GLU A 19 -15.00 -32.51 -22.14
CA GLU A 19 -15.96 -31.48 -22.61
C GLU A 19 -16.95 -31.06 -21.50
N THR A 20 -17.48 -32.04 -20.75
CA THR A 20 -18.37 -31.79 -19.60
C THR A 20 -17.64 -31.11 -18.43
N GLY A 21 -16.41 -31.51 -18.14
CA GLY A 21 -15.57 -30.92 -17.10
C GLY A 21 -15.19 -29.47 -17.41
N GLU A 22 -14.88 -29.17 -18.67
CA GLU A 22 -14.60 -27.82 -19.14
C GLU A 22 -15.84 -26.91 -19.03
N PHE A 23 -17.01 -27.40 -19.42
CA PHE A 23 -18.26 -26.66 -19.28
C PHE A 23 -18.57 -26.31 -17.82
N VAL A 24 -18.50 -27.30 -16.93
CA VAL A 24 -18.76 -27.11 -15.50
C VAL A 24 -17.73 -26.15 -14.87
N PHE A 25 -16.46 -26.29 -15.24
CA PHE A 25 -15.40 -25.37 -14.80
C PHE A 25 -15.67 -23.93 -15.25
N LYS A 26 -16.05 -23.72 -16.52
CA LYS A 26 -16.41 -22.39 -17.05
C LYS A 26 -17.61 -21.79 -16.33
N LEU A 27 -18.65 -22.59 -16.05
CA LEU A 27 -19.82 -22.12 -15.31
C LEU A 27 -19.44 -21.63 -13.91
N PHE A 28 -18.64 -22.42 -13.17
CA PHE A 28 -18.19 -22.01 -11.84
C PHE A 28 -17.23 -20.81 -11.89
N ALA A 29 -16.39 -20.70 -12.92
CA ALA A 29 -15.56 -19.51 -13.12
C ALA A 29 -16.41 -18.24 -13.32
N LEU A 30 -17.46 -18.32 -14.14
CA LEU A 30 -18.41 -17.21 -14.36
C LEU A 30 -19.16 -16.84 -13.08
N LEU A 31 -19.60 -17.83 -12.30
CA LEU A 31 -20.26 -17.61 -11.00
C LEU A 31 -19.31 -16.95 -9.99
N ALA A 32 -18.08 -17.44 -9.87
CA ALA A 32 -17.07 -16.87 -8.98
C ALA A 32 -16.77 -15.40 -9.35
N GLU A 33 -16.69 -15.09 -10.65
CA GLU A 33 -16.52 -13.72 -11.11
C GLU A 33 -17.74 -12.84 -10.76
N HIS A 34 -18.96 -13.37 -10.91
CA HIS A 34 -20.18 -12.66 -10.55
C HIS A 34 -20.21 -12.30 -9.05
N GLU A 35 -19.87 -13.25 -8.18
CA GLU A 35 -19.83 -13.02 -6.74
C GLU A 35 -18.76 -12.00 -6.35
N ARG A 36 -17.56 -12.10 -6.94
CA ARG A 36 -16.50 -11.11 -6.73
C ARG A 36 -16.98 -9.71 -7.12
N LYS A 37 -17.63 -9.55 -8.29
CA LYS A 37 -18.21 -8.27 -8.73
C LYS A 37 -19.29 -7.78 -7.76
N ARG A 38 -20.15 -8.66 -7.25
CA ARG A 38 -21.18 -8.32 -6.26
C ARG A 38 -20.57 -7.81 -4.94
N LEU A 39 -19.54 -8.47 -4.43
CA LEU A 39 -18.83 -8.04 -3.22
C LEU A 39 -18.18 -6.68 -3.41
N ILE A 40 -17.48 -6.47 -4.53
CA ILE A 40 -16.85 -5.17 -4.85
C ILE A 40 -17.89 -4.05 -4.90
N ARG A 41 -19.04 -4.28 -5.56
CA ARG A 41 -20.13 -3.29 -5.62
C ARG A 41 -20.62 -2.92 -4.21
N ARG A 42 -20.82 -3.90 -3.32
CA ARG A 42 -21.25 -3.66 -1.93
C ARG A 42 -20.21 -2.86 -1.14
N THR A 43 -18.93 -3.19 -1.28
CA THR A 43 -17.86 -2.43 -0.60
C THR A 43 -17.79 -0.99 -1.08
N LYS A 44 -17.92 -0.75 -2.40
CA LYS A 44 -17.97 0.61 -2.97
C LYS A 44 -19.15 1.41 -2.43
N ALA A 45 -20.36 0.84 -2.47
CA ALA A 45 -21.55 1.47 -1.92
C ALA A 45 -21.40 1.79 -0.42
N GLY A 46 -20.80 0.89 0.36
CA GLY A 46 -20.50 1.13 1.77
C GLY A 46 -19.48 2.25 1.99
N GLN A 47 -18.42 2.31 1.17
CA GLN A 47 -17.44 3.40 1.22
C GLN A 47 -18.05 4.75 0.84
N GLU A 48 -18.90 4.79 -0.19
CA GLU A 48 -19.62 5.99 -0.60
C GLU A 48 -20.55 6.49 0.51
N ALA A 49 -21.33 5.59 1.12
CA ALA A 49 -22.17 5.94 2.27
C ALA A 49 -21.35 6.39 3.50
N ALA A 50 -20.15 5.84 3.71
CA ALA A 50 -19.24 6.32 4.76
C ALA A 50 -18.68 7.72 4.44
N ARG A 51 -18.33 8.00 3.18
CA ARG A 51 -17.87 9.31 2.71
C ARG A 51 -18.96 10.37 2.80
N ALA A 52 -20.20 10.03 2.44
CA ALA A 52 -21.36 10.92 2.60
C ALA A 52 -21.60 11.31 4.07
N ARG A 53 -21.27 10.42 5.01
CA ARG A 53 -21.27 10.70 6.46
C ARG A 53 -20.02 11.46 6.95
N GLY A 54 -19.15 11.93 6.05
CA GLY A 54 -17.95 12.69 6.37
C GLY A 54 -16.69 11.86 6.68
N ARG A 55 -16.73 10.52 6.53
CA ARG A 55 -15.51 9.69 6.73
C ARG A 55 -14.62 9.76 5.48
N MET A 56 -13.46 10.41 5.59
CA MET A 56 -12.51 10.56 4.48
C MET A 56 -11.75 9.27 4.10
N GLY A 57 -11.62 8.31 5.03
CA GLY A 57 -10.90 7.05 4.80
C GLY A 57 -9.39 7.23 4.53
N GLY A 58 -8.66 6.11 4.37
CA GLY A 58 -7.23 6.13 4.04
C GLY A 58 -6.30 6.53 5.19
N ARG A 59 -5.01 6.69 4.88
CA ARG A 59 -3.99 7.16 5.84
C ARG A 59 -4.17 8.68 6.05
N PRO A 60 -4.23 9.17 7.30
CA PRO A 60 -4.34 10.61 7.56
C PRO A 60 -3.19 11.36 6.88
N LYS A 61 -3.53 12.47 6.23
CA LYS A 61 -2.56 13.35 5.56
C LYS A 61 -1.79 14.17 6.59
N GLY A 62 -0.56 14.51 6.27
CA GLY A 62 0.31 15.35 7.08
C GLY A 62 1.27 14.58 7.98
N LEU A 63 2.04 15.34 8.76
CA LEU A 63 2.96 14.80 9.75
C LEU A 63 2.20 14.28 10.97
N SER A 64 2.75 13.20 11.57
CA SER A 64 2.33 12.76 12.91
C SER A 64 2.48 13.92 13.91
N PRO A 65 1.60 14.02 14.93
CA PRO A 65 1.69 15.07 15.96
C PRO A 65 3.08 15.20 16.58
N ARG A 66 3.79 14.08 16.78
CA ARG A 66 5.18 14.06 17.26
C ARG A 66 6.11 14.87 16.35
N TYR A 67 5.97 14.71 15.04
CA TYR A 67 6.84 15.40 14.07
C TYR A 67 6.46 16.88 13.91
N GLN A 68 5.20 17.23 14.15
CA GLN A 68 4.79 18.64 14.20
C GLN A 68 5.41 19.37 15.40
N ALA A 69 5.46 18.72 16.57
CA ALA A 69 6.06 19.31 17.78
C ALA A 69 7.57 19.57 17.64
N ILE A 70 8.31 18.68 16.98
CA ILE A 70 9.77 18.84 16.77
C ILE A 70 10.12 19.64 15.52
N ALA A 71 9.15 19.95 14.65
CA ALA A 71 9.35 20.71 13.41
C ALA A 71 10.16 22.01 13.61
N PRO A 72 9.87 22.90 14.59
CA PRO A 72 10.64 24.12 14.76
C PRO A 72 12.12 23.86 15.09
N MET A 73 12.41 22.82 15.88
CA MET A 73 13.79 22.44 16.24
C MET A 73 14.55 21.85 15.05
N VAL A 74 13.87 21.08 14.20
CA VAL A 74 14.45 20.55 12.96
C VAL A 74 14.78 21.68 11.99
N ILE A 75 13.91 22.69 11.90
CA ILE A 75 14.10 23.87 11.03
C ILE A 75 15.28 24.72 11.52
N SER A 76 15.41 24.96 12.83
CA SER A 76 16.55 25.71 13.36
C SER A 76 17.87 24.98 13.10
N ALA A 77 17.91 23.68 13.33
CA ALA A 77 19.08 22.85 13.06
C ALA A 77 19.46 22.84 11.55
N TYR A 78 18.47 22.89 10.65
CA TYR A 78 18.72 23.00 9.22
C TYR A 78 19.25 24.38 8.82
N LYS A 79 18.72 25.46 9.42
CA LYS A 79 19.23 26.83 9.21
C LYS A 79 20.66 27.02 9.71
N GLU A 80 21.04 26.31 10.77
CA GLU A 80 22.42 26.19 11.26
C GLU A 80 23.34 25.36 10.32
N GLN A 81 22.83 24.92 9.15
CA GLN A 81 23.55 24.12 8.16
C GLN A 81 24.03 22.76 8.68
N ARG A 82 23.37 22.18 9.70
CA ARG A 82 23.69 20.81 10.15
C ARG A 82 23.35 19.79 9.08
N SER A 83 24.10 18.69 9.05
CA SER A 83 23.85 17.65 8.06
C SER A 83 22.50 16.96 8.32
N ILE A 84 21.79 16.58 7.24
CA ILE A 84 20.48 15.92 7.36
C ILE A 84 20.59 14.62 8.18
N ARG A 85 21.72 13.91 8.08
CA ARG A 85 21.99 12.69 8.84
C ARG A 85 22.13 12.96 10.33
N GLU A 86 22.77 14.06 10.72
CA GLU A 86 22.86 14.49 12.12
C GLU A 86 21.49 14.87 12.67
N ILE A 87 20.70 15.63 11.92
CA ILE A 87 19.34 16.02 12.31
C ILE A 87 18.48 14.76 12.53
N MET A 88 18.56 13.78 11.64
CA MET A 88 17.85 12.51 11.80
C MET A 88 18.25 11.77 13.08
N LYS A 89 19.55 11.71 13.39
CA LYS A 89 20.05 11.06 14.61
C LYS A 89 19.60 11.81 15.86
N ALA A 90 19.78 13.13 15.88
CA ALA A 90 19.45 14.00 17.03
C ALA A 90 17.97 13.91 17.41
N PHE A 91 17.07 13.92 16.42
CA PHE A 91 15.63 13.89 16.65
C PHE A 91 15.00 12.49 16.52
N SER A 92 15.83 11.44 16.39
CA SER A 92 15.40 10.04 16.20
C SER A 92 14.35 9.89 15.09
N ILE A 93 14.59 10.54 13.96
CA ILE A 93 13.72 10.49 12.78
C ILE A 93 14.20 9.35 11.87
N PRO A 94 13.38 8.33 11.60
CA PRO A 94 13.82 7.14 10.87
C PRO A 94 13.97 7.37 9.35
N SER A 95 13.32 8.40 8.79
CA SER A 95 13.31 8.64 7.34
C SER A 95 13.71 10.06 7.00
N THR A 96 14.63 10.20 6.03
CA THR A 96 14.96 11.48 5.38
C THR A 96 13.71 12.14 4.79
N THR A 97 12.77 11.33 4.29
CA THR A 97 11.50 11.81 3.72
C THR A 97 10.69 12.60 4.74
N THR A 98 10.73 12.20 6.02
CA THR A 98 10.03 12.94 7.08
C THR A 98 10.68 14.30 7.32
N VAL A 99 12.02 14.38 7.29
CA VAL A 99 12.74 15.66 7.42
C VAL A 99 12.40 16.59 6.26
N TYR A 100 12.45 16.09 5.02
CA TYR A 100 12.06 16.91 3.86
C TYR A 100 10.60 17.32 3.90
N LYS A 101 9.68 16.44 4.34
CA LYS A 101 8.27 16.83 4.55
C LYS A 101 8.11 17.95 5.58
N ILE A 102 8.87 17.91 6.69
CA ILE A 102 8.91 19.02 7.66
C ILE A 102 9.32 20.32 6.97
N LEU A 103 10.38 20.29 6.15
CA LEU A 103 10.87 21.47 5.44
C LEU A 103 9.86 21.99 4.40
N THR A 104 9.25 21.09 3.61
CA THR A 104 8.22 21.42 2.62
C THR A 104 6.99 22.05 3.28
N ASP A 105 6.47 21.44 4.35
CA ASP A 105 5.26 21.92 5.02
C ASP A 105 5.46 23.32 5.67
N ASN A 106 6.71 23.69 5.96
CA ASN A 106 7.09 24.98 6.54
C ASN A 106 7.72 25.96 5.52
N ASN A 107 7.60 25.69 4.21
CA ASN A 107 8.10 26.55 3.13
C ASN A 107 9.62 26.86 3.19
N VAL A 108 10.43 25.94 3.71
CA VAL A 108 11.89 26.09 3.72
C VAL A 108 12.46 25.54 2.40
N PRO A 109 13.16 26.34 1.59
CA PRO A 109 13.73 25.86 0.33
C PRO A 109 14.85 24.86 0.61
N PHE A 110 14.81 23.73 -0.09
CA PHE A 110 15.88 22.74 -0.10
C PHE A 110 16.11 22.26 -1.54
N GLN A 111 17.35 21.84 -1.82
CA GLN A 111 17.72 21.35 -3.15
C GLN A 111 17.12 19.95 -3.34
N VAL A 112 16.15 19.83 -4.26
CA VAL A 112 15.61 18.53 -4.67
C VAL A 112 16.54 17.96 -5.73
N TYR A 113 16.93 16.69 -5.58
CA TYR A 113 17.59 15.96 -6.67
C TYR A 113 16.64 15.88 -7.87
N LYS A 114 16.95 16.64 -8.92
CA LYS A 114 16.28 16.52 -10.22
C LYS A 114 16.85 15.28 -10.90
N LYS A 115 16.07 14.20 -11.00
CA LYS A 115 16.44 13.08 -11.86
C LYS A 115 16.52 13.63 -13.28
N LEU A 116 17.71 13.59 -13.89
CA LEU A 116 17.85 13.92 -15.30
C LEU A 116 16.94 12.94 -16.06
N ASN A 117 16.00 13.45 -16.84
CA ASN A 117 15.29 12.64 -17.82
C ASN A 117 16.35 12.18 -18.81
N ASN A 118 16.66 10.90 -18.80
CA ASN A 118 17.38 10.29 -19.91
C ASN A 118 16.33 10.10 -21.02
N ASP A 119 15.99 11.18 -21.71
CA ASP A 119 15.40 11.08 -23.04
C ASP A 119 16.44 10.35 -23.91
N PRO A 120 16.05 9.36 -24.74
CA PRO A 120 17.01 8.60 -25.52
C PRO A 120 17.83 9.58 -26.37
N ILE A 121 19.14 9.55 -26.13
CA ILE A 121 20.12 10.22 -26.99
C ILE A 121 19.84 9.71 -28.41
N ASN A 122 19.61 10.65 -29.34
CA ASN A 122 19.48 10.43 -30.78
C ASN A 122 20.46 9.38 -31.31
#